data_AF-A0AAD0T4V6-F1
#
_entry.id   AF-A0AAD0T4V6-F1
#
_cell.length_a   1.000
_cell.length_b   1.000
_cell.length_c   1.000
_cell.angle_alpha   90.00
_cell.angle_beta   90.00
_cell.angle_gamma   90.00
#
_symmetry.space_group_name_H-M   'P 1'
#
loop_
_entity.id
_entity.type
_entity.pdbx_description
1 polymer ?
#
loop_
_entity_poly.entity_id
_entity_poly.type
_entity_poly.pdbx_seq_one_letter_code
_entity_poly.pdbx_strand_id
1 'polypeptide(L)'
;MKIDVDIDKFSGGYKLTFPLSEFNDLTDSKMAIAIIKVFSADMELEPELSPDDIDDIIDKTKELEQERFIVEIYEDGIEVDI
;
A
#
# COMPACT_ATOMS: atom_id res chain seq x y z
N MET A 1 -10.86 -2.66 -6.99
CA MET A 1 -9.97 -2.50 -5.82
C MET A 1 -10.75 -2.23 -4.56
N LYS A 2 -10.86 -3.26 -3.73
CA LYS A 2 -11.25 -3.21 -2.32
C LYS A 2 -9.99 -3.39 -1.48
N ILE A 3 -9.80 -2.53 -0.48
CA ILE A 3 -8.69 -2.62 0.45
C ILE A 3 -9.21 -2.60 1.87
N ASP A 4 -8.43 -3.16 2.79
CA ASP A 4 -8.69 -3.01 4.22
C ASP A 4 -7.85 -1.86 4.76
N VAL A 5 -8.44 -1.06 5.65
CA VAL A 5 -7.79 0.11 6.23
C VAL A 5 -7.98 0.08 7.74
N ASP A 6 -6.90 -0.22 8.44
CA ASP A 6 -6.83 -0.12 9.88
C ASP A 6 -6.23 1.22 10.28
N ILE A 7 -6.88 1.90 11.23
CA ILE A 7 -6.41 3.18 11.78
C ILE A 7 -5.92 2.90 13.19
N ASP A 8 -4.63 3.09 13.44
CA ASP A 8 -4.09 3.02 14.79
C ASP A 8 -4.42 4.31 15.55
N LYS A 9 -5.40 4.20 16.44
CA LYS A 9 -5.90 5.30 17.26
C LYS A 9 -4.91 5.77 18.34
N PHE A 10 -3.85 5.01 18.61
CA PHE A 10 -2.86 5.33 19.65
C PHE A 10 -1.61 5.97 19.05
N SER A 11 -1.08 5.42 17.96
CA SER A 11 0.12 5.94 17.29
C SER A 11 -0.18 6.94 16.18
N GLY A 12 -1.43 7.05 15.73
CA GLY A 12 -1.85 8.02 14.71
C GLY A 12 -1.50 7.61 13.28
N GLY A 13 -1.38 6.31 12.98
CA GLY A 13 -1.03 5.81 11.64
C GLY A 13 -2.12 5.02 10.93
N TYR A 14 -1.82 4.65 9.69
CA TYR A 14 -2.67 3.85 8.81
C TYR A 14 -1.95 2.56 8.42
N LYS A 15 -2.69 1.45 8.43
CA LYS A 15 -2.27 0.17 7.86
C LYS A 15 -3.20 -0.19 6.73
N LEU A 16 -2.69 -0.09 5.51
CA LEU A 16 -3.42 -0.38 4.28
C LEU A 16 -3.09 -1.79 3.82
N THR A 17 -4.10 -2.66 3.74
CA THR A 17 -3.93 -4.03 3.26
C THR A 17 -4.46 -4.17 1.84
N PHE A 18 -3.59 -4.62 0.93
CA PHE A 18 -3.88 -4.76 -0.49
C PHE A 18 -3.93 -6.25 -0.88
N PRO A 19 -5.12 -6.84 -1.05
CA PRO A 19 -5.25 -8.20 -1.57
C PRO A 19 -4.80 -8.28 -3.03
N LEU A 20 -3.97 -9.27 -3.38
CA LEU A 20 -3.50 -9.47 -4.76
C LEU A 20 -4.63 -9.78 -5.74
N SER A 21 -5.75 -10.33 -5.25
CA SER A 21 -6.96 -10.60 -6.04
C SER A 21 -7.61 -9.33 -6.62
N GLU A 22 -7.25 -8.16 -6.12
CA GLU A 22 -7.76 -6.87 -6.57
C GLU A 22 -6.89 -6.18 -7.63
N PHE A 23 -5.79 -6.83 -8.06
CA PHE A 23 -4.88 -6.37 -9.12
C PHE A 23 -5.03 -7.23 -10.37
N ASN A 24 -5.94 -6.85 -11.25
CA ASN A 24 -6.27 -7.58 -12.48
C ASN A 24 -5.89 -6.81 -13.75
N ASP A 25 -5.75 -5.49 -13.66
CA ASP A 25 -5.47 -4.60 -14.78
C ASP A 25 -4.21 -3.75 -14.52
N LEU A 26 -3.53 -3.34 -15.60
CA LEU A 26 -2.35 -2.45 -15.58
C LEU A 26 -2.59 -1.09 -14.90
N THR A 27 -3.85 -0.71 -14.69
CA THR A 27 -4.21 0.54 -14.01
C THR A 27 -4.33 0.39 -12.50
N ASP A 28 -4.39 -0.84 -11.97
CA ASP A 28 -4.60 -1.10 -10.55
C ASP A 28 -3.40 -0.64 -9.71
N SER A 29 -2.18 -0.78 -10.22
CA SER A 29 -0.96 -0.28 -9.56
C SER A 29 -0.95 1.25 -9.44
N LYS A 30 -1.50 1.94 -10.44
CA LYS A 30 -1.72 3.40 -10.37
C LYS A 30 -2.78 3.77 -9.33
N MET A 31 -3.82 2.95 -9.20
CA MET A 31 -4.86 3.14 -8.19
C MET A 31 -4.30 2.91 -6.78
N ALA A 32 -3.51 1.86 -6.57
CA ALA A 32 -2.85 1.60 -5.30
C ALA A 32 -1.96 2.77 -4.86
N ILE A 33 -1.12 3.30 -5.76
CA ILE A 33 -0.34 4.52 -5.48
C ILE A 33 -1.21 5.72 -5.14
N ALA A 34 -2.30 5.94 -5.88
CA ALA A 34 -3.21 7.05 -5.60
C ALA A 34 -3.83 6.92 -4.21
N ILE A 35 -4.18 5.70 -3.80
CA ILE A 35 -4.70 5.42 -2.46
C ILE A 35 -3.64 5.69 -1.39
N ILE A 36 -2.43 5.13 -1.55
CA ILE A 36 -1.31 5.35 -0.62
C ILE A 36 -1.06 6.85 -0.45
N LYS A 37 -1.00 7.62 -1.56
CA LYS A 37 -0.85 9.08 -1.54
C LYS A 37 -1.90 9.80 -0.71
N VAL A 38 -3.16 9.38 -0.76
CA VAL A 38 -4.23 10.01 0.02
C VAL A 38 -4.00 9.82 1.52
N PHE A 39 -3.63 8.62 1.96
CA PHE A 39 -3.38 8.33 3.37
C PHE A 39 -2.05 8.92 3.86
N SER A 40 -1.01 8.91 3.02
CA SER A 40 0.27 9.57 3.33
C SER A 40 0.13 11.08 3.48
N ALA A 41 -0.71 11.72 2.66
CA ALA A 41 -0.94 13.15 2.74
C ALA A 41 -1.59 13.59 4.06
N ASP A 42 -2.40 12.72 4.70
CA ASP A 42 -2.95 12.98 6.04
C ASP A 42 -1.84 13.05 7.11
N MET A 43 -0.74 12.33 6.89
CA MET A 43 0.46 12.33 7.72
C MET A 43 1.52 13.35 7.26
N GLU A 44 1.18 14.24 6.33
CA GLU A 44 2.10 15.19 5.69
C GLU A 44 3.31 14.51 5.00
N LEU A 45 3.15 13.25 4.60
CA LEU A 45 4.16 12.46 3.89
C LEU A 45 3.89 12.42 2.40
N GLU A 46 4.97 12.42 1.61
CA GLU A 46 4.93 12.13 0.18
C GLU A 46 5.51 10.73 -0.06
N PRO A 47 4.72 9.77 -0.57
CA PRO A 47 5.24 8.43 -0.84
C PRO A 47 6.22 8.48 -2.01
N GLU A 48 7.46 8.06 -1.76
CA GLU A 48 8.51 7.85 -2.77
C GLU A 48 8.28 6.54 -3.56
N LEU A 49 7.02 6.19 -3.83
CA LEU A 49 6.62 4.99 -4.55
C LEU A 49 5.98 5.37 -5.89
N SER A 50 6.38 4.68 -6.95
CA SER A 50 5.81 4.77 -8.29
C SER A 50 4.95 3.55 -8.61
N PRO A 51 4.11 3.61 -9.67
CA PRO A 51 3.34 2.44 -10.10
C PRO A 51 4.22 1.23 -10.43
N ASP A 52 5.43 1.45 -10.96
CA ASP A 52 6.37 0.38 -11.30
C ASP A 52 6.88 -0.31 -10.02
N ASP A 53 7.09 0.45 -8.94
CA ASP A 53 7.47 -0.13 -7.63
C ASP A 53 6.34 -1.00 -7.06
N ILE A 54 5.07 -0.63 -7.30
CA ILE A 54 3.92 -1.46 -6.90
C ILE A 54 3.86 -2.75 -7.71
N ASP A 55 4.14 -2.70 -9.01
CA ASP A 55 4.22 -3.90 -9.84
C ASP A 55 5.31 -4.85 -9.32
N ASP A 56 6.48 -4.33 -8.96
CA ASP A 56 7.57 -5.10 -8.34
C ASP A 56 7.16 -5.70 -6.98
N ILE A 57 6.43 -4.95 -6.15
CA ILE A 57 5.90 -5.43 -4.85
C ILE A 57 4.91 -6.56 -5.07
N ILE A 58 3.98 -6.41 -6.02
CA ILE A 58 2.98 -7.42 -6.37
C ILE A 58 3.67 -8.71 -6.81
N ASP A 59 4.66 -8.61 -7.69
CA ASP A 59 5.36 -9.79 -8.20
C ASP A 59 6.17 -10.48 -7.11
N LYS A 60 6.86 -9.74 -6.22
CA LYS A 60 7.51 -10.33 -5.04
C LYS A 60 6.51 -10.99 -4.09
N THR A 61 5.36 -10.37 -3.85
CA THR A 61 4.31 -10.93 -2.99
C THR A 61 3.80 -12.27 -3.54
N LYS A 62 3.66 -12.38 -4.87
CA LYS A 62 3.32 -13.65 -5.54
C LYS A 62 4.43 -14.69 -5.41
N GLU A 63 5.70 -14.29 -5.59
CA GLU A 63 6.86 -15.19 -5.43
C GLU A 63 6.96 -15.76 -4.02
N LEU A 64 6.55 -14.99 -3.00
CA LEU A 64 6.50 -15.39 -1.59
C LEU A 64 5.23 -16.17 -1.21
N GLU A 65 4.39 -16.51 -2.19
CA GLU A 65 3.11 -17.20 -2.00
C GLU A 65 2.17 -16.49 -1.00
N GLN A 66 2.27 -15.16 -0.88
CA GLN A 66 1.37 -14.36 -0.07
C GLN A 66 0.16 -13.91 -0.88
N GLU A 67 -0.97 -13.71 -0.20
CA GLU A 67 -2.23 -13.28 -0.82
C GLU A 67 -2.39 -11.75 -0.85
N ARG A 68 -1.51 -11.02 -0.17
CA ARG A 68 -1.61 -9.57 0.07
C ARG A 68 -0.27 -8.98 0.47
N PHE A 69 -0.11 -7.68 0.22
CA PHE A 69 0.93 -6.86 0.83
C PHE A 69 0.29 -5.78 1.72
N ILE A 70 1.08 -5.24 2.64
CA ILE A 70 0.63 -4.24 3.61
C ILE A 70 1.50 -3.00 3.46
N VAL A 71 0.88 -1.83 3.47
CA VAL A 71 1.56 -0.54 3.55
C VAL A 71 1.22 0.10 4.88
N GLU A 72 2.22 0.31 5.70
CA GLU A 72 2.09 1.00 6.98
C GLU A 72 2.58 2.44 6.82
N ILE A 73 1.78 3.39 7.31
CA ILE A 73 2.01 4.83 7.18
C ILE A 73 1.90 5.43 8.56
N TYR A 74 3.01 5.91 9.08
CA TYR A 74 3.12 6.54 10.40
C TYR A 74 3.88 7.88 10.28
N GLU A 75 4.00 8.65 11.36
CA GLU A 75 4.71 9.94 11.33
C GLU A 75 6.19 9.83 10.95
N ASP A 76 6.81 8.68 11.20
CA ASP A 76 8.22 8.42 10.93
C ASP A 76 8.48 7.92 9.51
N GLY A 77 7.46 7.49 8.76
CA GLY A 77 7.60 7.13 7.37
C GLY A 77 6.55 6.15 6.84
N ILE A 78 6.88 5.57 5.70
CA ILE A 78 6.06 4.57 5.00
C ILE A 78 6.87 3.28 4.88
N GLU A 79 6.29 2.18 5.33
CA GLU A 79 6.88 0.85 5.24
C GLU A 79 5.98 -0.08 4.43
N VAL A 80 6.59 -0.99 3.67
CA VAL A 80 5.88 -2.01 2.90
C VAL A 80 6.30 -3.39 3.41
N ASP A 81 5.32 -4.20 3.77
CA ASP A 81 5.48 -5.57 4.27
C ASP A 81 4.88 -6.58 3.28
N ILE A 82 5.65 -7.62 2.94
CA ILE A 82 5.36 -8.63 1.90
C ILE A 82 5.66 -10.06 2.37
#